data_AF-A0A3D2X229-F1
#
_entry.id   AF-A0A3D2X229-F1
#
_cell.length_a   1.000
_cell.length_b   1.000
_cell.length_c   1.000
_cell.angle_alpha   90.00
_cell.angle_beta   90.00
_cell.angle_gamma   90.00
#
_symmetry.space_group_name_H-M   'P 1'
#
loop_
_entity.id
_entity.type
_entity.pdbx_description
1 polymer ?
#
loop_
_entity_poly.entity_id
_entity_poly.type
_entity_poly.pdbx_seq_one_letter_code
_entity_poly.pdbx_strand_id
1 'polypeptide(L)'
;NTKDDPYNVIVQGDSFMGVTTHSKNPDAALAFVEWFYSDAWYPSYINYVSSASSMTNFPKDKEPILAESDELCPDKVLIMYDGGGDNFTAIQNETTFDYKKLGAQMLTDGFDLKNTLTELDSKWKDARAKLNIK
;
A
#
# COMPACT_ATOMS: atom_id res chain seq x y z
N ASN A 1 -2.86 -10.48 18.36
CA ASN A 1 -1.45 -10.12 18.56
C ASN A 1 -0.99 -10.59 19.92
N THR A 2 -0.20 -11.66 19.94
CA THR A 2 0.58 -12.11 21.10
C THR A 2 1.95 -11.43 21.09
N LYS A 3 2.75 -11.63 22.15
CA LYS A 3 4.13 -11.12 22.19
C LYS A 3 5.07 -11.85 21.22
N ASP A 4 4.67 -13.04 20.77
CA ASP A 4 5.47 -13.90 19.90
C ASP A 4 5.12 -13.71 18.41
N ASP A 5 4.09 -12.90 18.12
CA ASP A 5 3.70 -12.60 16.74
C ASP A 5 4.76 -11.68 16.10
N PRO A 6 5.13 -11.90 14.83
CA PRO A 6 6.15 -11.09 14.17
C PRO A 6 5.74 -9.62 14.09
N TYR A 7 6.71 -8.74 14.25
CA TYR A 7 6.50 -7.30 14.09
C TYR A 7 6.42 -6.94 12.60
N ASN A 8 5.23 -7.12 12.02
CA ASN A 8 4.98 -6.85 10.61
C ASN A 8 4.95 -5.34 10.33
N VAL A 9 5.79 -4.90 9.41
CA VAL A 9 5.83 -3.52 8.91
C VAL A 9 5.38 -3.52 7.46
N ILE A 10 4.28 -2.81 7.18
CA ILE A 10 3.78 -2.69 5.82
C ILE A 10 4.68 -1.75 5.02
N VAL A 11 5.14 -2.22 3.87
CA VAL A 11 5.84 -1.41 2.86
C VAL A 11 5.00 -1.37 1.60
N GLN A 12 5.03 -0.24 0.88
CA GLN A 12 4.26 -0.05 -0.33
C GLN A 12 5.15 0.56 -1.40
N GLY A 13 5.05 0.05 -2.63
CA GLY A 13 5.64 0.72 -3.78
C GLY A 13 4.95 2.05 -4.04
N ASP A 14 5.73 3.09 -4.31
CA ASP A 14 5.23 4.42 -4.62
C ASP A 14 5.63 4.81 -6.04
N SER A 15 4.85 5.70 -6.67
CA SER A 15 5.12 6.25 -8.00
C SER A 15 5.27 5.21 -9.13
N PHE A 16 4.36 4.22 -9.18
CA PHE A 16 4.27 3.32 -10.33
C PHE A 16 3.98 4.12 -11.61
N MET A 17 4.89 4.06 -12.57
CA MET A 17 4.72 4.68 -13.88
C MET A 17 4.51 3.61 -14.94
N GLY A 18 3.51 3.80 -15.79
CA GLY A 18 3.21 2.92 -16.91
C GLY A 18 2.72 3.72 -18.11
N VAL A 19 2.97 3.20 -19.31
CA VAL A 19 2.47 3.77 -20.56
C VAL A 19 1.17 3.08 -20.93
N THR A 20 0.08 3.83 -20.99
CA THR A 20 -1.22 3.30 -21.44
C THR A 20 -1.19 2.93 -22.92
N THR A 21 -1.85 1.82 -23.26
CA THR A 21 -2.06 1.38 -24.66
C THR A 21 -2.92 2.34 -25.47
N HIS A 22 -3.58 3.31 -24.82
CA HIS A 22 -4.45 4.30 -25.45
C HIS A 22 -3.79 5.67 -25.63
N SER A 23 -2.48 5.78 -25.34
CA SER A 23 -1.76 7.04 -25.50
C SER A 23 -1.77 7.46 -26.98
N LYS A 24 -2.07 8.74 -27.25
CA LYS A 24 -1.90 9.32 -28.59
C LYS A 24 -0.43 9.58 -28.93
N ASN A 25 0.46 9.51 -27.94
CA ASN A 25 1.90 9.72 -28.08
C ASN A 25 2.66 8.65 -27.26
N PRO A 26 2.58 7.36 -27.63
CA PRO A 26 3.17 6.28 -26.83
C PRO A 26 4.70 6.38 -26.76
N ASP A 27 5.36 6.74 -27.86
CA ASP A 27 6.82 6.86 -27.91
C ASP A 27 7.33 7.97 -26.99
N ALA A 28 6.66 9.13 -26.96
CA ALA A 28 7.02 10.23 -26.08
C ALA A 28 6.77 9.88 -24.60
N ALA A 29 5.67 9.17 -24.30
CA ALA A 29 5.39 8.71 -22.95
C ALA A 29 6.42 7.69 -22.47
N LEU A 30 6.83 6.75 -23.34
CA LEU A 30 7.89 5.79 -23.04
C LEU A 30 9.23 6.50 -22.81
N ALA A 31 9.62 7.42 -23.70
CA ALA A 31 10.85 8.18 -23.57
C ALA A 31 10.91 9.00 -22.26
N PHE A 32 9.77 9.51 -21.78
CA PHE A 32 9.70 10.17 -20.48
C PHE A 32 9.96 9.21 -19.32
N VAL A 33 9.35 8.02 -19.32
CA VAL A 33 9.58 7.01 -18.27
C VAL A 33 11.04 6.57 -18.26
N GLU A 34 11.62 6.32 -19.44
CA GLU A 34 13.04 5.97 -19.57
C GLU A 34 13.96 7.08 -19.04
N TRP A 35 13.69 8.34 -19.40
CA TRP A 35 14.42 9.49 -18.88
C TRP A 35 14.27 9.62 -17.36
N PHE A 36 13.06 9.44 -16.81
CA PHE A 36 12.81 9.59 -15.37
C PHE A 36 13.65 8.61 -14.53
N TYR A 37 13.81 7.36 -15.00
CA TYR A 37 14.61 6.32 -14.34
C TYR A 37 16.07 6.28 -14.81
N SER A 38 16.51 7.21 -15.66
CA SER A 38 17.90 7.31 -16.10
C SER A 38 18.81 7.94 -15.06
N ASP A 39 20.12 7.82 -15.29
CA ASP A 39 21.17 8.51 -14.52
C ASP A 39 21.06 10.04 -14.57
N ALA A 40 20.45 10.58 -15.62
CA ALA A 40 20.27 12.03 -15.79
C ALA A 40 19.27 12.66 -14.81
N TRP A 41 18.35 11.87 -14.23
CA TRP A 41 17.28 12.40 -13.37
C TRP A 41 17.09 11.64 -12.06
N TYR A 42 16.98 10.31 -12.11
CA TYR A 42 16.57 9.50 -10.97
C TYR A 42 17.43 9.73 -9.70
N PRO A 43 18.77 9.83 -9.78
CA PRO A 43 19.60 10.09 -8.59
C PRO A 43 19.24 11.39 -7.87
N SER A 44 18.93 12.45 -8.62
CA SER A 44 18.54 13.73 -8.02
C SER A 44 17.15 13.62 -7.38
N TYR A 45 16.21 12.98 -8.07
CA TYR A 45 14.85 12.78 -7.59
C TYR A 45 14.82 11.93 -6.30
N ILE A 46 15.50 10.79 -6.27
CA ILE A 46 15.45 9.88 -5.12
C ILE A 46 16.13 10.48 -3.89
N ASN A 47 17.16 11.31 -4.07
CA ASN A 47 17.78 12.06 -2.97
C ASN A 47 16.92 13.23 -2.48
N TYR A 48 15.99 13.73 -3.29
CA TYR A 48 15.06 14.78 -2.87
C TYR A 48 13.89 14.25 -2.02
N VAL A 49 13.39 13.04 -2.31
CA VAL A 49 12.30 12.41 -1.55
C VAL A 49 12.83 11.56 -0.40
N SER A 50 12.01 11.28 0.63
CA SER A 50 12.41 10.41 1.75
C SER A 50 12.25 8.90 1.48
N SER A 51 11.77 8.53 0.29
CA SER A 51 11.52 7.14 -0.11
C SER A 51 12.82 6.36 -0.31
N ALA A 52 12.75 5.04 -0.07
CA ALA A 52 13.82 4.12 -0.48
C ALA A 52 13.84 3.98 -2.00
N SER A 53 15.03 3.76 -2.56
CA SER A 53 15.18 3.48 -3.99
C SER A 53 14.58 2.13 -4.35
N SER A 54 13.81 2.09 -5.43
CA SER A 54 13.33 0.85 -6.06
C SER A 54 14.34 0.30 -7.09
N MET A 55 15.41 1.04 -7.37
CA MET A 55 16.39 0.77 -8.41
C MET A 55 17.70 0.24 -7.81
N THR A 56 18.19 -0.89 -8.32
CA THR A 56 19.44 -1.51 -7.83
C THR A 56 20.70 -0.74 -8.26
N ASN A 57 20.63 -0.02 -9.38
CA ASN A 57 21.73 0.80 -9.91
C ASN A 57 21.84 2.19 -9.26
N PHE A 58 20.83 2.61 -8.50
CA PHE A 58 20.82 3.89 -7.78
C PHE A 58 20.38 3.66 -6.33
N PRO A 59 21.19 2.96 -5.51
CA PRO A 59 20.85 2.73 -4.11
C PRO A 59 20.79 4.06 -3.35
N LYS A 60 19.94 4.10 -2.33
CA LYS A 60 19.83 5.23 -1.41
C LYS A 60 19.82 4.72 0.03
N ASP A 61 20.68 5.30 0.86
CA ASP A 61 20.64 5.08 2.30
C ASP A 61 19.45 5.79 2.92
N LYS A 62 18.91 5.22 4.00
CA LYS A 62 17.83 5.87 4.74
C LYS A 62 18.31 7.19 5.32
N GLU A 63 17.42 8.17 5.34
CA GLU A 63 17.63 9.38 6.12
C GLU A 63 17.83 9.01 7.61
N PRO A 64 18.69 9.72 8.36
CA PRO A 64 19.01 9.35 9.75
C PRO A 64 17.78 9.14 10.65
N ILE A 65 16.75 9.98 10.50
CA ILE A 65 15.51 9.86 11.29
C ILE A 65 14.72 8.58 10.99
N LEU A 66 14.88 8.01 9.79
CA LEU A 66 14.24 6.76 9.38
C LEU A 66 15.08 5.54 9.75
N ALA A 67 16.41 5.70 9.81
CA ALA A 67 17.36 4.65 10.20
C ALA A 67 17.19 4.23 11.67
N GLU A 68 16.80 5.14 12.57
CA GLU A 68 16.53 4.82 13.99
C GLU A 68 15.47 3.72 14.16
N SER A 69 14.50 3.64 13.23
CA SER A 69 13.50 2.55 13.23
C SER A 69 14.10 1.17 13.01
N ASP A 70 15.26 1.08 12.35
CA ASP A 70 15.97 -0.19 12.16
C ASP A 70 16.67 -0.65 13.42
N GLU A 71 17.18 0.29 14.23
CA GLU A 71 17.82 -0.01 15.51
C GLU A 71 16.78 -0.42 16.57
N LEU A 72 15.63 0.25 16.59
CA LEU A 72 14.57 -0.01 17.57
C LEU A 72 13.73 -1.25 17.24
N CYS A 73 13.59 -1.58 15.95
CA CYS A 73 12.82 -2.74 15.47
C CYS A 73 13.68 -3.62 14.55
N PRO A 74 14.72 -4.30 15.09
CA PRO A 74 15.66 -5.09 14.30
C PRO A 74 15.04 -6.38 13.75
N ASP A 75 13.98 -6.88 14.38
CA ASP A 75 13.27 -8.13 14.09
C ASP A 75 12.00 -7.93 13.24
N LYS A 76 11.82 -6.74 12.67
CA LYS A 76 10.66 -6.46 11.82
C LYS A 76 10.61 -7.36 10.60
N VAL A 77 9.39 -7.71 10.19
CA VAL A 77 9.11 -8.42 8.96
C VAL A 77 8.46 -7.46 7.98
N LEU A 78 9.11 -7.20 6.85
CA LEU A 78 8.55 -6.33 5.82
C LEU A 78 7.48 -7.07 5.04
N ILE A 79 6.27 -6.52 5.01
CA ILE A 79 5.12 -7.05 4.29
C ILE A 79 4.75 -6.09 3.17
N MET A 80 4.82 -6.55 1.92
CA MET A 80 4.40 -5.73 0.77
C MET A 80 2.88 -5.56 0.78
N TYR A 81 2.42 -4.32 0.66
CA TYR A 81 1.01 -4.01 0.44
C TYR A 81 0.58 -4.48 -0.96
N ASP A 82 -0.34 -5.44 -0.99
CA ASP A 82 -0.88 -6.10 -2.20
C ASP A 82 -2.04 -5.30 -2.83
N GLY A 83 -2.81 -4.55 -2.04
CA GLY A 83 -4.01 -3.86 -2.51
C GLY A 83 -5.25 -4.77 -2.70
N GLY A 84 -5.11 -6.09 -2.56
CA GLY A 84 -6.19 -7.07 -2.49
C GLY A 84 -6.73 -7.54 -3.85
N GLY A 85 -6.29 -6.92 -4.94
CA GLY A 85 -6.73 -7.23 -6.30
C GLY A 85 -8.22 -6.97 -6.58
N ASP A 86 -8.69 -7.44 -7.73
CA ASP A 86 -10.02 -7.13 -8.26
C ASP A 86 -11.15 -7.67 -7.39
N ASN A 87 -11.01 -8.91 -6.88
CA ASN A 87 -12.04 -9.54 -6.04
C ASN A 87 -12.23 -8.80 -4.72
N PHE A 88 -11.12 -8.44 -4.04
CA PHE A 88 -11.19 -7.64 -2.82
C PHE A 88 -11.85 -6.28 -3.09
N THR A 89 -11.41 -5.60 -4.16
CA THR A 89 -11.96 -4.29 -4.55
C THR A 89 -13.45 -4.37 -4.84
N ALA A 90 -13.90 -5.41 -5.55
CA ALA A 90 -15.32 -5.63 -5.83
C ALA A 90 -16.14 -5.84 -4.55
N ILE A 91 -15.62 -6.65 -3.61
CA ILE A 91 -16.29 -6.87 -2.32
C ILE A 91 -16.30 -5.60 -1.47
N GLN A 92 -15.19 -4.86 -1.43
CA GLN A 92 -15.10 -3.58 -0.73
C GLN A 92 -16.14 -2.59 -1.25
N ASN A 93 -16.29 -2.49 -2.58
CA ASN A 93 -17.28 -1.62 -3.21
C ASN A 93 -18.72 -2.06 -2.90
N GLU A 94 -19.01 -3.36 -3.02
CA GLU A 94 -20.33 -3.92 -2.74
C GLU A 94 -20.74 -3.72 -1.27
N THR A 95 -19.79 -3.88 -0.34
CA THR A 95 -20.04 -3.67 1.09
C THR A 95 -20.02 -2.20 1.51
N THR A 96 -19.63 -1.28 0.61
CA THR A 96 -19.34 0.13 0.92
C THR A 96 -18.36 0.27 2.10
N PHE A 97 -17.38 -0.63 2.18
CA PHE A 97 -16.48 -0.71 3.32
C PHE A 97 -15.48 0.46 3.33
N ASP A 98 -15.67 1.34 4.32
CA ASP A 98 -14.81 2.48 4.60
C ASP A 98 -14.04 2.23 5.92
N TYR A 99 -12.81 1.75 5.78
CA TYR A 99 -11.93 1.48 6.92
C TYR A 99 -11.50 2.76 7.66
N LYS A 100 -11.51 3.93 6.99
CA LYS A 100 -11.16 5.21 7.64
C LYS A 100 -12.29 5.65 8.56
N LYS A 101 -13.53 5.53 8.10
CA LYS A 101 -14.72 5.76 8.92
C LYS A 101 -14.76 4.79 10.11
N LEU A 102 -14.53 3.50 9.87
CA LEU A 102 -14.46 2.50 10.93
C LEU A 102 -13.40 2.85 11.97
N GLY A 103 -12.18 3.18 11.52
CA GLY A 103 -11.09 3.58 12.40
C GLY A 103 -11.40 4.83 13.23
N ALA A 104 -12.06 5.83 12.63
CA ALA A 104 -12.52 7.01 13.37
C ALA A 104 -13.59 6.67 14.41
N GLN A 105 -14.54 5.78 14.08
CA GLN A 105 -15.59 5.34 15.01
C GLN A 105 -15.02 4.54 16.19
N MET A 106 -13.96 3.76 15.97
CA MET A 106 -13.26 3.02 17.03
C MET A 106 -12.69 3.92 18.12
N LEU A 107 -12.44 5.20 17.81
CA LEU A 107 -11.92 6.20 18.76
C LEU A 107 -13.03 6.92 19.56
N THR A 108 -14.30 6.56 19.35
CA THR A 108 -15.44 7.19 20.02
C THR A 108 -15.93 6.37 21.21
N ASP A 109 -16.43 7.06 22.24
CA ASP A 109 -16.98 6.42 23.42
C ASP A 109 -18.18 5.52 23.07
N GLY A 110 -18.20 4.31 23.65
CA GLY A 110 -19.28 3.35 23.44
C GLY A 110 -19.22 2.58 22.13
N PHE A 111 -18.11 2.63 21.39
CA PHE A 111 -17.93 1.82 20.18
C PHE A 111 -18.00 0.31 20.49
N ASP A 112 -18.99 -0.37 19.92
CA ASP A 112 -19.13 -1.82 20.03
C ASP A 112 -18.34 -2.53 18.92
N LEU A 113 -17.09 -2.88 19.24
CA LEU A 113 -16.21 -3.61 18.34
C LEU A 113 -16.79 -4.96 17.92
N LYS A 114 -17.39 -5.71 18.86
CA LYS A 114 -17.83 -7.08 18.59
C LYS A 114 -19.02 -7.11 17.64
N ASN A 115 -20.01 -6.26 17.90
CA ASN A 115 -21.17 -6.15 17.01
C ASN A 115 -20.74 -5.63 15.64
N THR A 116 -19.88 -4.60 15.59
CA THR A 116 -19.40 -4.03 14.33
C THR A 116 -18.67 -5.06 13.47
N LEU A 117 -17.78 -5.87 14.05
CA LEU A 117 -17.10 -6.96 13.34
C LEU A 117 -18.08 -8.04 12.85
N THR A 118 -19.10 -8.37 13.65
CA THR A 118 -20.16 -9.32 13.27
C THR A 118 -20.96 -8.82 12.05
N GLU A 119 -21.31 -7.53 12.04
CA GLU A 119 -21.98 -6.90 10.90
C GLU A 119 -21.10 -6.88 9.64
N LEU A 120 -19.81 -6.60 9.79
CA LEU A 120 -18.85 -6.61 8.69
C LEU A 120 -18.70 -8.01 8.09
N ASP A 121 -18.59 -9.05 8.92
CA ASP A 121 -18.52 -10.44 8.48
C ASP A 121 -19.76 -10.85 7.68
N SER A 122 -20.95 -10.45 8.14
CA SER A 122 -22.20 -10.71 7.42
C SER A 122 -22.22 -10.01 6.05
N LYS A 123 -21.89 -8.71 6.01
CA LYS A 123 -21.83 -7.94 4.75
C LYS A 123 -20.83 -8.54 3.78
N TRP A 124 -19.66 -8.94 4.27
CA TRP A 124 -18.61 -9.55 3.45
C TRP A 124 -19.07 -10.88 2.84
N LYS A 125 -19.72 -11.73 3.65
CA LYS A 125 -20.30 -13.00 3.20
C LYS A 125 -21.37 -12.78 2.13
N ASP A 126 -22.28 -11.83 2.35
CA ASP A 126 -23.37 -11.54 1.42
C ASP A 126 -22.84 -10.96 0.09
N ALA A 127 -21.84 -10.08 0.16
CA ALA A 127 -21.18 -9.52 -1.01
C ALA A 127 -20.46 -10.61 -1.83
N ARG A 128 -19.73 -11.53 -1.18
CA ARG A 128 -19.11 -12.67 -1.87
C ARG A 128 -20.13 -13.54 -2.59
N ALA A 129 -21.25 -13.85 -1.93
CA ALA A 129 -22.33 -14.62 -2.53
C ALA A 129 -22.96 -13.90 -3.74
N LYS A 130 -23.23 -12.60 -3.61
CA LYS A 130 -23.80 -11.77 -4.68
C LYS A 130 -22.88 -11.64 -5.89
N LEU A 131 -21.57 -11.47 -5.65
CA LEU A 131 -20.55 -11.29 -6.69
C LEU A 131 -20.04 -12.62 -7.27
N ASN A 132 -20.47 -13.76 -6.72
CA ASN A 132 -19.97 -15.09 -7.06
C ASN A 132 -18.45 -15.23 -6.88
N ILE A 133 -17.91 -14.62 -5.82
CA ILE A 133 -16.49 -14.67 -5.44
C ILE A 133 -16.30 -15.74 -4.36
N LYS A 134 -15.40 -16.70 -4.65
CA LYS A 134 -15.16 -17.88 -3.81
C LYS A 134 -14.34 -17.63 -2.56
#